data_AF-A0A379VSH1-F1
#
_entry.id   AF-A0A379VSH1-F1
#
_cell.length_a   1.000
_cell.length_b   1.000
_cell.length_c   1.000
_cell.angle_alpha   90.00
_cell.angle_beta   90.00
_cell.angle_gamma   90.00
#
_symmetry.space_group_name_H-M   'P 1'
#
loop_
_entity.id
_entity.type
_entity.pdbx_description
1 polymer ?
#
loop_
_entity_poly.entity_id
_entity_poly.type
_entity_poly.pdbx_seq_one_letter_code
_entity_poly.pdbx_strand_id
1 'polypeptide(L)'
;MIAKFFPWYSEITRPQKNALFSAWLGYVFDGFDFMLIFYIMYLIKADLGLTDMEGAFLATAAFIGRPFGGALFGLLADKLP
;
A
#
# COMPACT_ATOMS: atom_id res chain seq x y z
N MET A 1 17.24 24.75 35.13
CA MET A 1 15.85 24.36 34.84
C MET A 1 15.93 23.20 33.84
N ILE A 2 15.73 21.95 34.26
CA ILE A 2 15.91 20.77 33.40
C ILE A 2 14.60 20.54 32.66
N ALA A 3 14.60 20.66 31.34
CA ALA A 3 13.46 20.27 30.52
C ALA A 3 13.23 18.77 30.68
N LYS A 4 12.11 18.38 31.28
CA LYS A 4 11.64 16.99 31.24
C LYS A 4 11.30 16.68 29.78
N PHE A 5 12.16 15.94 29.09
CA PHE A 5 11.80 15.30 27.83
C PHE A 5 10.73 14.26 28.13
N PHE A 6 9.46 14.61 27.91
CA PHE A 6 8.41 13.61 27.92
C PHE A 6 8.64 12.65 26.73
N PRO A 7 8.43 11.33 26.91
CA PRO A 7 8.58 10.40 25.81
C PRO A 7 7.55 10.72 24.71
N TRP A 8 7.98 10.76 23.46
CA TRP A 8 7.14 11.12 22.29
C TRP A 8 5.82 10.32 22.19
N TYR A 9 5.80 9.08 22.69
CA TYR A 9 4.62 8.21 22.69
C TYR A 9 3.52 8.64 23.68
N SER A 10 3.86 9.50 24.66
CA SER A 10 2.95 10.02 25.68
C SER A 10 2.06 11.16 25.16
N GLU A 11 2.41 11.76 24.02
CA GLU A 11 1.68 12.88 23.42
C GLU A 11 0.66 12.42 22.36
N ILE A 12 0.63 11.11 22.06
CA ILE A 12 -0.24 10.55 21.03
C ILE A 12 -1.68 10.43 21.53
N THR A 13 -2.57 11.24 20.95
CA THR A 13 -4.02 11.20 21.19
C THR A 13 -4.65 9.90 20.64
N ARG A 14 -5.81 9.50 21.16
CA ARG A 14 -6.54 8.31 20.65
C ARG A 14 -6.79 8.36 19.13
N PRO A 15 -7.21 9.49 18.52
CA PRO A 15 -7.36 9.60 17.08
C PRO A 15 -6.06 9.34 16.31
N GLN A 16 -4.91 9.85 16.80
CA GLN A 16 -3.61 9.62 16.16
C GLN A 16 -3.18 8.15 16.21
N LYS A 17 -3.49 7.42 17.29
CA LYS A 17 -3.27 5.97 17.37
C LYS A 17 -4.11 5.22 16.34
N ASN A 18 -5.38 5.63 16.17
CA ASN A 18 -6.26 5.03 15.17
C ASN A 18 -5.81 5.33 13.74
N ALA A 19 -5.34 6.55 13.48
CA ALA A 19 -4.77 6.93 12.19
C ALA A 19 -3.50 6.12 11.87
N LEU A 20 -2.60 5.97 12.85
CA LEU A 20 -1.40 5.14 12.70
C LEU A 20 -1.75 3.66 12.44
N PHE A 21 -2.73 3.12 13.18
CA PHE A 21 -3.20 1.76 12.96
C PHE A 21 -3.85 1.58 11.59
N SER A 22 -4.61 2.57 11.12
CA SER A 22 -5.22 2.55 9.79
C SER A 22 -4.18 2.61 8.68
N ALA A 23 -3.15 3.44 8.84
CA ALA A 23 -2.01 3.49 7.91
C ALA A 23 -1.22 2.17 7.90
N TRP A 24 -1.01 1.57 9.07
CA TRP A 24 -0.36 0.27 9.20
C TRP A 24 -1.17 -0.84 8.51
N LEU A 25 -2.48 -0.89 8.73
CA LEU A 25 -3.36 -1.83 8.04
C LEU A 25 -3.32 -1.63 6.53
N GLY A 26 -3.40 -0.39 6.05
CA GLY A 26 -3.28 -0.08 4.61
C GLY A 26 -1.99 -0.63 4.00
N TYR A 27 -0.86 -0.49 4.71
CA TYR A 27 0.42 -1.06 4.27
C TYR A 27 0.40 -2.60 4.23
N VAL A 28 -0.23 -3.25 5.23
CA VAL A 28 -0.39 -4.71 5.25
C VAL A 28 -1.25 -5.19 4.07
N PHE A 29 -2.36 -4.51 3.78
CA PHE A 29 -3.23 -4.87 2.66
C PHE A 29 -2.55 -4.67 1.30
N ASP A 30 -1.71 -3.65 1.14
CA ASP A 30 -0.89 -3.49 -0.07
C ASP A 30 0.08 -4.68 -0.27
N GLY A 31 0.69 -5.18 0.80
CA GLY A 31 1.51 -6.39 0.75
C GLY A 31 0.71 -7.66 0.43
N PHE A 32 -0.52 -7.76 0.95
CA PHE A 32 -1.42 -8.88 0.67
C PHE A 32 -1.81 -8.94 -0.82
N ASP A 33 -2.21 -7.81 -1.40
CA ASP A 33 -2.61 -7.72 -2.82
C ASP A 33 -1.45 -8.11 -3.75
N PHE A 34 -0.22 -7.71 -3.39
CA PHE A 34 1.00 -8.13 -4.10
C PHE A 34 1.12 -9.66 -4.13
N MET A 35 0.96 -10.33 -2.99
CA MET A 35 1.07 -11.79 -2.94
C MET A 35 -0.08 -12.47 -3.68
N LEU A 36 -1.29 -11.91 -3.59
CA LEU A 36 -2.47 -12.46 -4.23
C LEU A 36 -2.33 -12.46 -5.75
N ILE A 37 -1.84 -11.38 -6.37
CA ILE A 37 -1.68 -11.34 -7.84
C ILE A 37 -0.73 -12.42 -8.35
N PHE A 38 0.37 -12.70 -7.64
CA PHE A 38 1.27 -13.80 -8.01
C PHE A 38 0.65 -15.17 -7.81
N TYR A 39 -0.11 -15.34 -6.72
CA TYR A 39 -0.80 -16.59 -6.45
C TYR A 39 -1.83 -16.93 -7.53
N ILE A 40 -2.65 -15.96 -7.95
CA ILE A 40 -3.71 -16.20 -8.93
C ILE A 40 -3.22 -16.11 -10.38
N MET A 41 -2.01 -15.61 -10.63
CA MET A 41 -1.50 -15.40 -12.00
C MET A 41 -1.51 -16.69 -12.82
N TYR A 42 -1.31 -17.85 -12.20
CA TYR A 42 -1.40 -19.13 -12.92
C TYR A 42 -2.81 -19.40 -13.45
N LEU A 43 -3.85 -19.06 -12.67
CA LEU A 43 -5.26 -19.19 -13.09
C LEU A 43 -5.58 -18.21 -14.21
N ILE A 44 -5.17 -16.95 -14.05
CA ILE A 44 -5.36 -15.91 -15.07
C ILE A 44 -4.71 -16.32 -16.40
N LYS A 45 -3.50 -16.87 -16.35
CA LYS A 45 -2.80 -17.38 -17.54
C LYS A 45 -3.58 -18.51 -18.20
N ALA A 46 -4.10 -19.47 -17.42
CA ALA A 46 -4.86 -20.59 -17.94
C ALA A 46 -6.20 -20.15 -18.58
N ASP A 47 -6.92 -19.25 -17.94
CA ASP A 47 -8.24 -18.78 -18.40
C ASP A 47 -8.14 -17.88 -19.65
N LEU A 48 -7.09 -17.06 -19.74
CA LEU A 48 -6.88 -16.14 -20.86
C LEU A 48 -5.96 -16.71 -21.96
N GLY A 49 -5.43 -17.92 -21.79
CA GLY A 49 -4.49 -18.54 -22.73
C GLY A 49 -3.18 -17.78 -22.89
N LEU A 50 -2.73 -17.08 -21.83
CA LEU A 50 -1.53 -16.24 -21.87
C LEU A 50 -0.25 -17.05 -21.75
N THR A 51 0.78 -16.60 -22.44
CA THR A 51 2.15 -17.09 -22.26
C THR A 51 2.75 -16.63 -20.93
N ASP A 52 3.83 -17.28 -20.50
CA ASP A 52 4.53 -16.89 -19.27
C ASP A 52 5.06 -15.45 -19.32
N MET A 53 5.49 -15.01 -20.50
CA MET A 53 5.97 -13.65 -20.74
C MET A 53 4.85 -12.62 -20.59
N GLU A 54 3.66 -12.90 -21.13
CA GLU A 54 2.51 -12.00 -21.02
C GLU A 54 2.01 -11.87 -19.57
N GLY A 55 1.94 -12.99 -18.83
CA GLY A 55 1.56 -12.92 -17.41
C GLY A 55 2.57 -12.16 -16.56
N ALA A 56 3.87 -12.29 -16.84
CA ALA A 56 4.90 -11.47 -16.19
C ALA A 56 4.79 -9.98 -16.55
N PHE A 57 4.44 -9.68 -17.80
CA PHE A 57 4.19 -8.30 -18.24
C PHE A 57 2.98 -7.70 -17.52
N LEU A 58 1.87 -8.43 -17.38
CA LEU A 58 0.69 -7.98 -16.63
C LEU A 58 1.01 -7.70 -15.16
N ALA A 59 1.74 -8.60 -14.50
CA ALA A 59 2.21 -8.38 -13.12
C ALA A 59 3.06 -7.10 -13.03
N THR A 60 3.99 -6.91 -13.97
CA THR A 60 4.86 -5.73 -14.01
C THR A 60 4.08 -4.45 -14.27
N ALA A 61 3.09 -4.47 -15.16
CA ALA A 61 2.20 -3.36 -15.42
C ALA A 61 1.40 -2.97 -14.17
N ALA A 62 0.89 -3.95 -13.42
CA ALA A 62 0.23 -3.73 -12.13
C ALA A 62 1.20 -3.09 -11.11
N PHE A 63 2.47 -3.50 -11.08
CA PHE A 63 3.48 -2.88 -10.19
C PHE A 63 3.80 -1.44 -10.54
N ILE A 64 3.96 -1.15 -11.82
CA ILE A 64 4.25 0.21 -12.27
C ILE A 64 3.05 1.13 -11.98
N GLY A 65 1.82 0.63 -12.02
CA GLY A 65 0.62 1.40 -11.66
C GLY A 65 0.63 1.94 -10.22
N ARG A 66 1.31 1.27 -9.28
CA ARG A 66 1.34 1.64 -7.86
C ARG A 66 1.95 3.02 -7.58
N PRO A 67 3.19 3.34 -8.01
CA PRO A 67 3.75 4.67 -7.81
C PRO A 67 2.93 5.77 -8.50
N PHE A 68 2.27 5.47 -9.63
CA PHE A 68 1.34 6.42 -10.27
C PHE A 68 0.11 6.69 -9.41
N GLY A 69 -0.53 5.64 -8.89
CA GLY A 69 -1.67 5.77 -7.97
C GLY A 69 -1.27 6.53 -6.70
N GLY A 70 -0.15 6.17 -6.08
CA GLY A 70 0.38 6.84 -4.89
C GLY A 70 0.69 8.32 -5.13
N ALA A 71 1.30 8.66 -6.27
CA ALA A 71 1.53 10.05 -6.63
C ALA A 71 0.21 10.82 -6.84
N LEU A 72 -0.76 10.23 -7.54
CA LEU A 72 -2.06 10.86 -7.78
C LEU A 72 -2.85 11.06 -6.49
N PHE A 73 -3.00 10.02 -5.67
CA PHE A 73 -3.74 10.11 -4.41
C PHE A 73 -3.01 10.93 -3.35
N GLY A 74 -1.67 10.97 -3.38
CA GLY A 74 -0.89 11.88 -2.54
C GLY A 74 -1.17 13.34 -2.90
N LEU A 75 -1.14 13.68 -4.19
CA LEU A 75 -1.50 15.03 -4.66
C LEU A 75 -2.96 15.40 -4.35
N LEU A 76 -3.87 14.41 -4.32
CA LEU A 76 -5.26 14.63 -3.92
C LEU A 76 -5.41 14.80 -2.41
N ALA A 77 -4.69 14.03 -1.60
CA ALA A 77 -4.68 14.13 -0.14
C ALA A 77 -4.11 15.48 0.33
N ASP A 78 -3.12 16.04 -0.38
CA ASP A 78 -2.59 17.37 -0.09
C ASP A 78 -3.58 18.50 -0.42
N LYS A 79 -4.55 18.24 -1.30
CA LYS A 79 -5.53 19.24 -1.78
C LYS A 79 -6.91 19.13 -1.14
N LEU A 80 -7.25 17.99 -0.56
CA LEU A 80 -8.53 17.73 0.08
C LEU A 80 -8.37 17.79 1.62
N PRO A 81 -9.20 18.55 2.34
CA PRO A 81 -9.13 18.68 3.79
C PRO A 81 -9.55 17.41 4.54
#